data_AF-A0A2G6DA08-F1
#
_entry.id   AF-A0A2G6DA08-F1
#
_cell.length_a   1.000
_cell.length_b   1.000
_cell.length_c   1.000
_cell.angle_alpha   90.00
_cell.angle_beta   90.00
_cell.angle_gamma   90.00
#
_symmetry.space_group_name_H-M   'P 1'
#
loop_
_entity.id
_entity.type
_entity.pdbx_description
1 polymer ?
#
loop_
_entity_poly.entity_id
_entity_poly.type
_entity_poly.pdbx_seq_one_letter_code
_entity_poly.pdbx_strand_id
1 'polypeptide(L)'
;MTKFRGRHDEKSHVVGHFVQGFVPVLIARELIIRNQLVNGRRWCHFFALCFTLAFNAFYELIEWLVATVTGESAEAFLGAQGYIWDTQSDMLWALIGGIVALLALANYHDKQINKIQGMRNRRDAGV
;
A
#
# COMPACT_ATOMS: atom_id res chain seq x y z
N MET A 1 8.41 -19.42 3.64
CA MET A 1 7.17 -19.14 4.41
C MET A 1 6.02 -19.34 3.45
N THR A 2 5.60 -20.58 3.28
CA THR A 2 4.57 -21.02 2.33
C THR A 2 3.18 -20.66 2.87
N LYS A 3 2.39 -19.95 2.06
CA LYS A 3 1.02 -19.48 2.37
C LYS A 3 0.08 -20.70 2.40
N PHE A 4 0.15 -21.52 3.45
CA PHE A 4 -0.79 -22.62 3.70
C PHE A 4 -2.14 -22.03 4.13
N ARG A 5 -2.99 -21.70 3.17
CA ARG A 5 -4.31 -21.10 3.39
C ARG A 5 -5.34 -22.19 3.71
N GLY A 6 -5.56 -22.43 5.00
CA GLY A 6 -6.67 -23.23 5.50
C GLY A 6 -8.00 -22.48 5.28
N ARG A 7 -9.10 -23.22 5.13
CA ARG A 7 -10.44 -22.75 4.76
C ARG A 7 -11.13 -21.84 5.82
N HIS A 8 -10.40 -21.18 6.71
CA HIS A 8 -10.93 -20.40 7.85
C HIS A 8 -10.62 -18.90 7.81
N ASP A 9 -9.91 -18.37 6.79
CA ASP A 9 -9.17 -17.10 6.94
C ASP A 9 -9.55 -16.00 5.93
N GLU A 10 -10.63 -16.16 5.16
CA GLU A 10 -11.00 -15.24 4.06
C GLU A 10 -11.12 -13.78 4.53
N LYS A 11 -11.67 -13.55 5.73
CA LYS A 11 -11.80 -12.21 6.33
C LYS A 11 -10.44 -11.59 6.68
N SER A 12 -9.48 -12.39 7.12
CA SER A 12 -8.15 -11.93 7.51
C SER A 12 -7.34 -11.45 6.31
N HIS A 13 -7.53 -12.09 5.15
CA HIS A 13 -6.88 -11.70 3.89
C HIS A 13 -7.40 -10.37 3.36
N VAL A 14 -8.72 -10.19 3.28
CA VAL A 14 -9.33 -8.94 2.81
C VAL A 14 -8.91 -7.75 3.68
N VAL A 15 -8.90 -7.92 5.01
CA VAL A 15 -8.42 -6.87 5.93
C VAL A 15 -6.93 -6.61 5.74
N GLY A 16 -6.13 -7.65 5.53
CA GLY A 16 -4.70 -7.53 5.24
C GLY A 16 -4.44 -6.66 4.00
N HIS A 17 -5.07 -6.96 2.88
CA HIS A 17 -4.89 -6.21 1.63
C HIS A 17 -5.46 -4.78 1.72
N PHE A 18 -6.59 -4.59 2.42
CA PHE A 18 -7.08 -3.25 2.74
C PHE A 18 -6.03 -2.43 3.51
N VAL A 19 -5.44 -2.99 4.57
CA VAL A 19 -4.40 -2.32 5.36
C VAL A 19 -3.13 -2.09 4.53
N GLN A 20 -2.78 -3.04 3.66
CA GLN A 20 -1.68 -2.95 2.69
C GLN A 20 -1.90 -1.83 1.67
N GLY A 21 -3.14 -1.38 1.46
CA GLY A 21 -3.45 -0.16 0.75
C GLY A 21 -3.42 1.10 1.63
N PHE A 22 -4.05 0.99 2.79
CA PHE A 22 -4.32 2.09 3.71
C PHE A 22 -3.04 2.72 4.29
N VAL A 23 -2.09 1.89 4.71
CA VAL A 23 -0.87 2.37 5.38
C VAL A 23 0.15 2.90 4.36
N PRO A 24 0.50 2.17 3.29
CA PRO A 24 1.52 2.62 2.35
C PRO A 24 1.14 3.90 1.61
N VAL A 25 -0.15 4.15 1.34
CA VAL A 25 -0.57 5.41 0.69
C VAL A 25 -0.24 6.63 1.56
N LEU A 26 -0.36 6.52 2.89
CA LEU A 26 -0.04 7.60 3.80
C LEU A 26 1.48 7.81 3.88
N ILE A 27 2.26 6.72 3.90
CA ILE A 27 3.73 6.79 3.87
C ILE A 27 4.21 7.42 2.57
N ALA A 28 3.66 6.98 1.43
CA ALA A 28 4.01 7.53 0.12
C ALA A 28 3.67 9.01 0.03
N ARG A 29 2.47 9.40 0.51
CA ARG A 29 2.05 10.80 0.60
C ARG A 29 3.00 11.63 1.45
N GLU A 30 3.45 11.09 2.58
CA GLU A 30 4.40 11.75 3.48
C GLU A 30 5.74 12.03 2.78
N LEU A 31 6.31 11.02 2.12
CA LEU A 31 7.57 11.16 1.38
C LEU A 31 7.44 12.18 0.25
N ILE A 32 6.34 12.12 -0.51
CA ILE A 32 6.08 13.03 -1.63
C ILE A 32 6.00 14.49 -1.15
N ILE A 33 5.27 14.75 -0.05
CA ILE A 33 5.10 16.11 0.48
C ILE A 33 6.42 16.63 1.07
N ARG A 34 7.10 15.83 1.90
CA ARG A 34 8.35 16.26 2.57
C ARG A 34 9.48 16.51 1.59
N ASN A 35 9.55 15.72 0.52
CA ASN A 35 10.58 15.85 -0.50
C ASN A 35 10.16 16.77 -1.66
N GLN A 36 8.97 17.38 -1.58
CA GLN A 36 8.43 18.30 -2.60
C GLN A 36 8.44 17.69 -4.02
N LEU A 37 8.16 16.39 -4.14
CA LEU A 37 8.32 15.66 -5.41
C LEU A 37 7.29 16.06 -6.47
N VAL A 38 6.11 16.54 -6.05
CA VAL A 38 5.01 16.89 -6.97
C VAL A 38 4.28 18.14 -6.52
N ASN A 39 3.74 18.87 -7.49
CA ASN A 39 2.99 20.09 -7.24
C ASN A 39 1.48 19.80 -7.12
N GLY A 40 0.92 20.19 -5.97
CA GLY A 40 -0.52 20.16 -5.73
C GLY A 40 -1.05 18.88 -5.12
N ARG A 41 -2.13 19.03 -4.33
CA ARG A 41 -2.71 17.96 -3.53
C ARG A 41 -3.26 16.79 -4.34
N ARG A 42 -3.90 17.07 -5.49
CA ARG A 42 -4.47 16.04 -6.36
C ARG A 42 -3.39 15.13 -6.95
N TRP A 43 -2.30 15.71 -7.44
CA TRP A 43 -1.17 14.95 -7.96
C TRP A 43 -0.48 14.13 -6.87
N CYS A 44 -0.30 14.70 -5.68
CA CYS A 44 0.23 13.94 -4.53
C CYS A 44 -0.60 12.70 -4.23
N HIS A 45 -1.93 12.82 -4.17
CA HIS A 45 -2.82 11.69 -3.93
C HIS A 45 -2.75 10.65 -5.05
N PHE A 46 -2.76 11.10 -6.31
CA PHE A 46 -2.67 10.21 -7.46
C PHE A 46 -1.36 9.39 -7.44
N PHE A 47 -0.21 10.04 -7.29
CA PHE A 47 1.08 9.36 -7.25
C PHE A 47 1.24 8.47 -6.01
N ALA A 48 0.69 8.87 -4.86
CA ALA A 48 0.69 8.02 -3.67
C ALA A 48 -0.11 6.72 -3.89
N LEU A 49 -1.26 6.79 -4.58
CA LEU A 49 -2.04 5.60 -4.96
C LEU A 49 -1.31 4.74 -5.99
N CYS A 50 -0.72 5.34 -7.02
CA CYS A 50 0.08 4.62 -8.01
C CYS A 50 1.26 3.89 -7.36
N PHE A 51 1.97 4.53 -6.45
CA PHE A 51 3.05 3.89 -5.69
C PHE A 51 2.54 2.69 -4.90
N THR A 52 1.42 2.86 -4.19
CA THR A 52 0.82 1.79 -3.38
C THR A 52 0.42 0.58 -4.23
N LEU A 53 -0.20 0.82 -5.39
CA LEU A 53 -0.54 -0.25 -6.33
C LEU A 53 0.69 -0.91 -6.95
N ALA A 54 1.69 -0.12 -7.34
CA ALA A 54 2.94 -0.66 -7.88
C ALA A 54 3.66 -1.53 -6.85
N PHE A 55 3.65 -1.11 -5.58
CA PHE A 55 4.21 -1.89 -4.48
C PHE A 55 3.44 -3.21 -4.27
N ASN A 56 2.11 -3.17 -4.28
CA ASN A 56 1.28 -4.38 -4.16
C ASN A 56 1.52 -5.34 -5.34
N ALA A 57 1.47 -4.83 -6.58
CA ALA A 57 1.76 -5.61 -7.78
C ALA A 57 3.19 -6.20 -7.79
N PHE A 58 4.18 -5.47 -7.25
CA PHE A 58 5.54 -5.95 -7.15
C PHE A 58 5.67 -7.15 -6.20
N TYR A 59 4.94 -7.15 -5.06
CA TYR A 59 4.89 -8.32 -4.17
C TYR A 59 4.32 -9.55 -4.90
N GLU A 60 3.23 -9.38 -5.65
CA GLU A 60 2.62 -10.46 -6.44
C GLU A 60 3.58 -11.02 -7.50
N LEU A 61 4.37 -10.15 -8.15
CA LEU A 61 5.42 -10.58 -9.07
C LEU A 61 6.53 -11.38 -8.38
N ILE A 62 6.89 -11.02 -7.14
CA ILE A 62 7.86 -11.80 -6.34
C ILE A 62 7.27 -13.17 -5.99
N GLU A 63 6.00 -13.25 -5.60
CA GLU A 63 5.36 -14.53 -5.29
C GLU A 63 5.36 -15.46 -6.51
N TRP A 64 5.01 -14.93 -7.68
CA TRP A 64 5.10 -15.67 -8.94
C TRP A 64 6.54 -16.10 -9.26
N LEU A 65 7.52 -15.21 -9.08
CA LEU A 65 8.93 -15.54 -9.29
C LEU A 65 9.40 -16.67 -8.35
N VAL A 66 9.04 -16.61 -7.07
CA VAL A 66 9.43 -17.64 -6.10
C VAL A 66 8.81 -18.98 -6.49
N ALA A 67 7.51 -19.02 -6.84
CA ALA A 67 6.83 -20.24 -7.26
C ALA A 67 7.51 -20.89 -8.48
N THR A 68 7.85 -20.09 -9.50
CA THR A 68 8.55 -20.57 -10.69
C THR A 68 9.95 -21.11 -10.40
N VAL A 69 10.69 -20.50 -9.46
CA VAL A 69 12.05 -20.94 -9.09
C VAL A 69 12.03 -22.21 -8.23
N THR A 70 11.02 -22.39 -7.37
CA THR A 70 10.91 -23.59 -6.51
C THR A 70 10.35 -24.81 -7.24
N GLY A 71 10.00 -24.68 -8.52
CA GLY A 71 9.48 -25.78 -9.34
C GLY A 71 8.02 -26.14 -9.05
N GLU A 72 7.29 -25.28 -8.31
CA GLU A 72 5.83 -25.38 -8.26
C GLU A 72 5.29 -24.87 -9.60
N SER A 73 4.51 -25.69 -10.32
CA SER A 73 3.92 -25.26 -11.60
C SER A 73 3.01 -24.05 -11.38
N ALA A 74 2.81 -23.23 -12.40
CA ALA A 74 1.84 -22.12 -12.33
C ALA A 74 0.43 -22.60 -11.97
N GLU A 75 0.07 -23.85 -12.31
CA GLU A 75 -1.15 -24.51 -11.87
C GLU A 75 -1.14 -24.91 -10.39
N ALA A 76 0.01 -25.28 -9.82
CA ALA A 76 0.15 -25.50 -8.38
C ALA A 76 0.09 -24.18 -7.61
N PHE A 77 0.61 -23.09 -8.17
CA PHE A 77 0.47 -21.73 -7.62
C PHE A 77 -0.99 -21.24 -7.67
N LEU A 78 -1.66 -21.38 -8.82
CA LEU A 78 -3.11 -21.10 -8.96
C LEU A 78 -3.96 -22.04 -8.08
N GLY A 79 -3.55 -23.29 -7.94
CA GLY A 79 -4.16 -24.30 -7.08
C GLY A 79 -3.95 -24.01 -5.59
N ALA A 80 -2.82 -23.40 -5.21
CA ALA A 80 -2.54 -22.90 -3.87
C ALA A 80 -3.29 -21.60 -3.57
N GLN A 81 -3.46 -20.73 -4.57
CA GLN A 81 -4.31 -19.53 -4.47
C GLN A 81 -5.80 -19.91 -4.33
N GLY A 82 -6.23 -21.02 -4.93
CA GLY A 82 -7.59 -21.54 -4.88
C GLY A 82 -8.61 -20.71 -5.68
N TYR A 83 -8.21 -19.57 -6.23
CA TYR A 83 -9.03 -18.63 -7.00
C TYR A 83 -8.19 -17.87 -8.02
N ILE A 84 -8.59 -17.89 -9.29
CA ILE A 84 -7.83 -17.30 -10.41
C ILE A 84 -7.71 -15.77 -10.29
N TRP A 85 -8.65 -15.12 -9.62
CA TRP A 85 -8.64 -13.66 -9.47
C TRP A 85 -8.13 -13.17 -8.12
N ASP A 86 -7.33 -13.98 -7.39
CA ASP A 86 -6.78 -13.61 -6.08
C ASP A 86 -5.94 -12.33 -6.19
N THR A 87 -4.93 -12.35 -7.06
CA THR A 87 -4.05 -11.20 -7.32
C THR A 87 -4.81 -9.92 -7.72
N GLN A 88 -5.82 -10.00 -8.60
CA GLN A 88 -6.60 -8.80 -8.95
C GLN A 88 -7.48 -8.31 -7.80
N SER A 89 -8.04 -9.23 -7.02
CA SER A 89 -8.88 -8.89 -5.86
C SER A 89 -8.04 -8.25 -4.75
N ASP A 90 -6.82 -8.72 -4.55
CA ASP A 90 -5.86 -8.16 -3.57
C ASP A 90 -5.46 -6.72 -3.94
N MET A 91 -5.13 -6.49 -5.22
CA MET A 91 -4.88 -5.14 -5.73
C MET A 91 -6.10 -4.21 -5.58
N LEU A 92 -7.32 -4.73 -5.80
CA LEU A 92 -8.55 -3.96 -5.63
C LEU A 92 -8.79 -3.57 -4.17
N TRP A 93 -8.60 -4.50 -3.23
CA TRP A 93 -8.74 -4.21 -1.79
C TRP A 93 -7.68 -3.21 -1.32
N ALA A 94 -6.44 -3.32 -1.82
CA ALA A 94 -5.41 -2.32 -1.57
C ALA A 94 -5.78 -0.94 -2.14
N LEU A 95 -6.36 -0.88 -3.35
CA LEU A 95 -6.84 0.39 -3.91
C LEU A 95 -7.91 1.03 -3.03
N ILE A 96 -8.91 0.25 -2.61
CA ILE A 96 -10.00 0.72 -1.75
C ILE A 96 -9.45 1.23 -0.41
N GLY A 97 -8.54 0.47 0.21
CA GLY A 97 -7.88 0.88 1.45
C GLY A 97 -7.13 2.21 1.31
N GLY A 98 -6.40 2.39 0.20
CA GLY A 98 -5.71 3.63 -0.09
C GLY A 98 -6.65 4.82 -0.30
N ILE A 99 -7.75 4.63 -1.04
CA ILE A 99 -8.76 5.68 -1.25
C ILE A 99 -9.41 6.07 0.08
N VAL A 100 -9.80 5.09 0.91
CA VAL A 100 -10.41 5.34 2.22
C VAL A 100 -9.44 6.11 3.13
N ALA A 101 -8.15 5.75 3.16
CA ALA A 101 -7.14 6.47 3.93
C ALA A 101 -7.03 7.94 3.49
N LEU A 102 -7.02 8.20 2.18
CA LEU A 102 -6.94 9.56 1.65
C LEU A 102 -8.19 10.38 1.98
N LEU A 103 -9.38 9.80 1.85
CA LEU A 103 -10.64 10.48 2.18
C LEU A 103 -10.75 10.78 3.69
N ALA A 104 -10.38 9.82 4.54
CA ALA A 104 -10.51 9.94 5.99
C ALA A 104 -9.40 10.80 6.62
N LEU A 105 -8.15 10.63 6.18
CA LEU A 105 -6.98 11.13 6.93
C LEU A 105 -6.17 12.21 6.22
N ALA A 106 -6.34 12.46 4.91
CA ALA A 106 -5.46 13.40 4.20
C ALA A 106 -5.44 14.81 4.83
N ASN A 107 -6.59 15.31 5.29
CA ASN A 107 -6.68 16.62 5.94
C ASN A 107 -5.97 16.65 7.31
N TYR A 108 -6.12 15.57 8.08
CA TYR A 108 -5.48 15.45 9.38
C TYR A 108 -3.96 15.33 9.22
N HIS A 109 -3.54 14.53 8.24
CA HIS A 109 -2.15 14.33 7.91
C HIS A 109 -1.47 15.65 7.49
N ASP A 110 -2.11 16.47 6.65
CA ASP A 110 -1.60 17.80 6.29
C ASP A 110 -1.36 18.69 7.52
N LYS A 111 -2.30 18.69 8.47
CA LYS A 111 -2.14 19.45 9.72
C LYS A 111 -0.96 18.96 10.54
N GLN A 112 -0.75 17.64 10.61
CA GLN A 112 0.38 17.05 11.34
C GLN A 112 1.72 17.42 10.71
N ILE A 113 1.84 17.31 9.39
CA ILE A 113 3.07 17.67 8.65
C ILE A 113 3.41 19.14 8.88
N ASN A 114 2.43 20.04 8.70
CA ASN A 114 2.63 21.47 8.89
C ASN A 114 3.02 21.82 10.33
N LYS A 115 2.42 21.15 11.33
CA LYS A 115 2.78 21.31 12.74
C LYS A 115 4.23 20.90 13.00
N ILE A 116 4.66 19.74 12.47
CA ILE A 116 6.04 19.25 12.63
C ILE A 116 7.04 20.17 11.93
N GLN A 117 6.74 20.62 10.72
CA GLN A 117 7.56 21.58 9.98
C GLN A 117 7.73 22.89 10.77
N GLY A 118 6.63 23.42 11.33
CA GLY A 118 6.65 24.61 12.18
C GLY A 118 7.48 24.42 13.46
N MET A 119 7.37 23.27 14.12
CA MET A 119 8.20 22.93 15.29
C MET A 119 9.68 22.79 14.94
N ARG A 120 10.01 22.25 13.75
CA ARG A 120 11.39 22.18 13.26
C ARG A 120 11.96 23.58 13.03
N ASN A 121 11.24 24.43 12.30
CA ASN A 121 11.69 25.79 12.00
C ASN A 121 11.92 26.64 13.27
N ARG A 122 11.10 26.47 14.32
CA ARG A 122 11.30 27.17 15.61
C ARG A 122 12.59 26.73 16.30
N ARG A 123 12.84 25.41 16.36
CA ARG A 123 14.09 24.85 16.91
C ARG A 123 15.32 25.34 16.16
N ASP A 124 15.26 25.36 14.83
CA ASP A 124 16.37 25.81 13.99
C ASP A 124 16.62 27.33 14.12
N ALA A 125 15.59 28.10 14.47
CA ALA A 125 15.68 29.53 14.73
C ALA A 125 16.16 29.89 16.16
N GLY A 126 16.39 28.90 17.03
CA GLY A 126 16.83 29.13 18.42
C GLY A 126 15.78 29.75 19.34
N VAL A 127 14.49 29.61 19.01
CA VAL A 127 13.32 30.12 19.76
C VAL A 127 12.56 29.00 20.44
#